data_AF-A0A396KET2-F1
#
_entry.id   AF-A0A396KET2-F1
#
_cell.length_a   1.000
_cell.length_b   1.000
_cell.length_c   1.000
_cell.angle_alpha   90.00
_cell.angle_beta   90.00
_cell.angle_gamma   90.00
#
_symmetry.space_group_name_H-M   'P 1'
#
loop_
_entity.id
_entity.type
_entity.pdbx_description
1 polymer ?
#
loop_
_entity_poly.entity_id
_entity_poly.type
_entity_poly.pdbx_seq_one_letter_code
_entity_poly.pdbx_strand_id
1 'polypeptide(L)'
;MNIRDRIKAIDDEYSESEIYLEYGLPSLMLYEPTPYKNLIVDINIERDKYTATEDRMKFISLYKQVYLAQRKKLKAILAGIEARTIAIFPEPMKEEMIGFWGDTRRYDDSISNVENLYSYAAACIRRALNDTDEEIYLLRHYPSVYYNYPNSYIGGEFSYRYENEVLIYNKVNILTDGMHHFKLYVNDETTAVDKRSILNIFAFLNGCPNFEFLNNTHVNQKLDDLYQKFDLLDCIRLRHPNYLKSDIEKPIYLELPILKNKCKRRIITFDKMPHEGILDLYHAALKQFEPLPRCVFLYRVFEYAAANHYKPMFNPTQYKPEDAIEYYLNLALTYNPNPLYYMDFGSEKAKPKLYNFFTILKLEAKKILDEWSNAPFLSNKRTGEIIYLTGRNFTAHGASGVRGERNMQYDYDKNYLHINNVNILLEIIARYVIELLNPELKNVVERRTVFYKERYKQLLEKNK
;
A
#
# COMPACT_ATOMS: atom_id res chain seq x y z
N MET A 1 -25.33 12.88 -25.49
CA MET A 1 -24.62 11.89 -26.33
C MET A 1 -25.53 10.67 -26.56
N ASN A 2 -25.81 10.30 -27.82
CA ASN A 2 -26.58 9.09 -28.12
C ASN A 2 -25.66 7.86 -28.10
N ILE A 3 -25.51 7.26 -26.92
CA ILE A 3 -24.54 6.18 -26.71
C ILE A 3 -24.95 4.88 -27.42
N ARG A 4 -26.25 4.65 -27.58
CA ARG A 4 -26.78 3.39 -28.14
C ARG A 4 -26.46 3.27 -29.62
N ASP A 5 -26.65 4.33 -30.38
CA ASP A 5 -26.35 4.32 -31.81
C ASP A 5 -24.85 4.15 -32.06
N ARG A 6 -24.01 4.76 -31.22
CA ARG A 6 -22.55 4.59 -31.29
C ARG A 6 -22.09 3.17 -30.95
N ILE A 7 -22.68 2.56 -29.93
CA ILE A 7 -22.44 1.14 -29.61
C ILE A 7 -22.88 0.27 -30.79
N LYS A 8 -24.05 0.54 -31.38
CA LYS A 8 -24.55 -0.23 -32.52
C LYS A 8 -23.60 -0.14 -33.73
N ALA A 9 -23.11 1.05 -34.07
CA ALA A 9 -22.13 1.22 -35.14
C ALA A 9 -20.85 0.40 -34.87
N ILE A 10 -20.34 0.42 -33.63
CA ILE A 10 -19.20 -0.41 -33.23
C ILE A 10 -19.54 -1.91 -33.35
N ASP A 11 -20.71 -2.32 -32.88
CA ASP A 11 -21.14 -3.72 -32.94
C ASP A 11 -21.25 -4.22 -34.39
N ASP A 12 -21.67 -3.36 -35.32
CA ASP A 12 -21.82 -3.68 -36.74
C ASP A 12 -20.47 -3.73 -37.49
N GLU A 13 -19.50 -2.88 -37.11
CA GLU A 13 -18.19 -2.79 -37.77
C GLU A 13 -17.09 -3.68 -37.14
N TYR A 14 -17.15 -3.90 -35.82
CA TYR A 14 -16.10 -4.61 -35.11
C TYR A 14 -16.26 -6.12 -35.27
N SER A 15 -15.33 -6.69 -36.05
CA SER A 15 -15.39 -8.08 -36.50
C SER A 15 -15.42 -9.09 -35.34
N GLU A 16 -16.30 -10.08 -35.49
CA GLU A 16 -16.36 -11.29 -34.67
C GLU A 16 -15.87 -12.53 -35.44
N SER A 17 -15.55 -12.37 -36.73
CA SER A 17 -15.14 -13.44 -37.64
C SER A 17 -13.65 -13.40 -37.96
N GLU A 18 -12.94 -12.32 -37.62
CA GLU A 18 -11.51 -12.26 -37.80
C GLU A 18 -10.76 -11.46 -36.72
N ILE A 19 -9.50 -11.81 -36.51
CA ILE A 19 -8.53 -11.07 -35.68
C ILE A 19 -7.30 -10.83 -36.54
N TYR A 20 -7.07 -9.56 -36.88
CA TYR A 20 -5.87 -9.13 -37.59
C TYR A 20 -4.72 -8.83 -36.62
N LEU A 21 -3.58 -9.48 -36.83
CA LEU A 21 -2.37 -9.33 -36.03
C LEU A 21 -1.43 -8.29 -36.66
N GLU A 22 -1.83 -7.02 -36.63
CA GLU A 22 -1.07 -5.90 -37.21
C GLU A 22 0.40 -5.85 -36.77
N TYR A 23 0.67 -6.18 -35.50
CA TYR A 23 2.00 -6.19 -34.90
C TYR A 23 2.46 -7.61 -34.52
N GLY A 24 1.86 -8.65 -35.13
CA GLY A 24 2.11 -10.05 -34.78
C GLY A 24 1.53 -10.45 -33.42
N LEU A 25 2.20 -11.36 -32.71
CA LEU A 25 1.79 -11.85 -31.38
C LEU A 25 1.57 -10.76 -30.32
N PRO A 26 2.34 -9.63 -30.31
CA PRO A 26 2.01 -8.47 -29.48
C PRO A 26 0.58 -7.96 -29.62
N SER A 27 -0.06 -8.05 -30.80
CA SER A 27 -1.47 -7.65 -31.00
C SER A 27 -2.44 -8.47 -30.14
N LEU A 28 -2.12 -9.74 -29.85
CA LEU A 28 -2.89 -10.57 -28.91
C LEU A 28 -2.48 -10.28 -27.46
N MET A 29 -1.17 -10.15 -27.19
CA MET A 29 -0.68 -9.87 -25.84
C MET A 29 -1.21 -8.53 -25.31
N LEU A 30 -1.40 -7.54 -26.18
CA LEU A 30 -1.91 -6.22 -25.86
C LEU A 30 -3.31 -6.04 -26.47
N TYR A 31 -4.06 -7.13 -26.64
CA TYR A 31 -5.39 -7.05 -27.22
C TYR A 31 -6.29 -6.15 -26.38
N GLU A 32 -6.79 -5.10 -27.01
CA GLU A 32 -7.73 -4.16 -26.44
C GLU A 32 -8.88 -3.92 -27.41
N PRO A 33 -10.14 -3.90 -26.94
CA PRO A 33 -11.29 -3.58 -27.77
C PRO A 33 -11.36 -2.07 -28.03
N THR A 34 -10.41 -1.56 -28.82
CA THR A 34 -10.15 -0.13 -29.06
C THR A 34 -11.39 0.69 -29.39
N PRO A 35 -12.33 0.24 -30.25
CA PRO A 35 -13.53 1.01 -30.54
C PRO A 35 -14.37 1.34 -29.29
N TYR A 36 -14.53 0.37 -28.37
CA TYR A 36 -15.24 0.60 -27.11
C TYR A 36 -14.41 1.49 -26.16
N LYS A 37 -13.09 1.32 -26.11
CA LYS A 37 -12.21 2.19 -25.31
C LYS A 37 -12.29 3.66 -25.76
N ASN A 38 -12.29 3.92 -27.07
CA ASN A 38 -12.46 5.28 -27.60
C ASN A 38 -13.81 5.88 -27.16
N LEU A 39 -14.85 5.07 -27.10
CA LEU A 39 -16.15 5.51 -26.60
C LEU A 39 -16.13 5.83 -25.10
N ILE A 40 -15.38 5.08 -24.28
CA ILE A 40 -15.12 5.41 -22.86
C ILE A 40 -14.38 6.75 -22.74
N VAL A 41 -13.39 7.01 -23.61
CA VAL A 41 -12.65 8.28 -23.65
C VAL A 41 -13.59 9.45 -23.95
N ASP A 42 -14.49 9.30 -24.91
CA ASP A 42 -15.48 10.35 -25.22
C ASP A 42 -16.44 10.61 -24.06
N ILE A 43 -16.85 9.55 -23.33
CA ILE A 43 -17.63 9.70 -22.09
C ILE A 43 -16.82 10.50 -21.07
N ASN A 44 -15.54 10.20 -20.89
CA ASN A 44 -14.66 10.94 -19.97
C ASN A 44 -14.57 12.42 -20.36
N ILE A 45 -14.31 12.72 -21.63
CA ILE A 45 -14.20 14.10 -22.15
C ILE A 45 -15.48 14.89 -21.87
N GLU A 46 -16.65 14.28 -22.11
CA GLU A 46 -17.93 14.94 -21.85
C GLU A 46 -18.19 15.11 -20.35
N ARG A 47 -17.92 14.07 -19.53
CA ARG A 47 -18.05 14.10 -18.08
C ARG A 47 -17.18 15.19 -17.45
N ASP A 48 -15.96 15.38 -17.95
CA ASP A 48 -14.99 16.31 -17.38
C ASP A 48 -15.31 17.79 -17.63
N LYS A 49 -16.36 18.08 -18.41
CA LYS A 49 -16.97 19.42 -18.48
C LYS A 49 -17.77 19.79 -17.22
N TYR A 50 -18.11 18.82 -16.37
CA TYR A 50 -18.92 19.00 -15.18
C TYR A 50 -18.07 18.86 -13.92
N THR A 51 -18.29 19.76 -12.97
CA THR A 51 -17.60 19.78 -11.66
C THR A 51 -18.43 19.12 -10.56
N ALA A 52 -19.75 19.31 -10.56
CA ALA A 52 -20.66 18.78 -9.54
C ALA A 52 -20.82 17.25 -9.64
N THR A 53 -20.83 16.58 -8.50
CA THR A 53 -20.93 15.11 -8.46
C THR A 53 -22.23 14.60 -9.04
N GLU A 54 -23.35 15.22 -8.71
CA GLU A 54 -24.67 14.82 -9.22
C GLU A 54 -24.72 14.79 -10.75
N ASP A 55 -24.05 15.74 -11.41
CA ASP A 55 -23.97 15.79 -12.87
C ASP A 55 -23.05 14.69 -13.42
N ARG A 56 -21.88 14.49 -12.80
CA ARG A 56 -20.93 13.45 -13.19
C ARG A 56 -21.51 12.04 -12.99
N MET A 57 -22.38 11.84 -11.99
CA MET A 57 -23.08 10.57 -11.74
C MET A 57 -24.00 10.15 -12.90
N LYS A 58 -24.51 11.10 -13.70
CA LYS A 58 -25.37 10.82 -14.86
C LYS A 58 -24.64 9.98 -15.94
N PHE A 59 -23.31 10.02 -15.96
CA PHE A 59 -22.49 9.26 -16.92
C PHE A 59 -22.34 7.79 -16.56
N ILE A 60 -22.61 7.38 -15.30
CA ILE A 60 -22.46 5.99 -14.84
C ILE A 60 -23.28 5.01 -15.69
N SER A 61 -24.50 5.38 -16.08
CA SER A 61 -25.33 4.54 -16.95
C SER A 61 -24.76 4.40 -18.37
N LEU A 62 -23.98 5.38 -18.83
CA LEU A 62 -23.35 5.34 -20.16
C LEU A 62 -22.16 4.38 -20.14
N TYR A 63 -21.26 4.48 -19.16
CA TYR A 63 -20.16 3.52 -18.98
C TYR A 63 -20.68 2.09 -18.89
N LYS A 64 -21.73 1.85 -18.08
CA LYS A 64 -22.34 0.52 -17.94
C LYS A 64 -22.81 -0.05 -19.28
N GLN A 65 -23.42 0.76 -20.14
CA GLN A 65 -23.87 0.31 -21.46
C GLN A 65 -22.68 -0.11 -22.34
N VAL A 66 -21.61 0.70 -22.37
CA VAL A 66 -20.42 0.42 -23.19
C VAL A 66 -19.72 -0.85 -22.73
N TYR A 67 -19.43 -1.01 -21.43
CA TYR A 67 -18.75 -2.22 -20.95
C TYR A 67 -19.60 -3.48 -21.07
N LEU A 68 -20.93 -3.39 -20.95
CA LEU A 68 -21.80 -4.55 -21.20
C LEU A 68 -21.79 -4.97 -22.67
N ALA A 69 -21.76 -4.02 -23.60
CA ALA A 69 -21.64 -4.30 -25.03
C ALA A 69 -20.25 -4.89 -25.36
N GLN A 70 -19.18 -4.26 -24.87
CA GLN A 70 -17.81 -4.78 -24.97
C GLN A 70 -17.72 -6.23 -24.47
N ARG A 71 -18.30 -6.52 -23.30
CA ARG A 71 -18.32 -7.88 -22.75
C ARG A 71 -19.05 -8.87 -23.65
N LYS A 72 -20.21 -8.48 -24.21
CA LYS A 72 -20.98 -9.33 -25.14
C LYS A 72 -20.13 -9.67 -26.37
N LYS A 73 -19.47 -8.66 -26.95
CA LYS A 73 -18.59 -8.78 -28.11
C LYS A 73 -17.39 -9.69 -27.83
N LEU A 74 -16.68 -9.47 -26.72
CA LEU A 74 -15.56 -10.32 -26.31
C LEU A 74 -15.96 -11.79 -26.10
N LYS A 75 -17.19 -12.05 -25.59
CA LYS A 75 -17.72 -13.41 -25.46
C LYS A 75 -17.98 -14.08 -26.81
N ALA A 76 -18.49 -13.34 -27.78
CA ALA A 76 -18.70 -13.85 -29.13
C ALA A 76 -17.37 -14.21 -29.81
N ILE A 77 -16.38 -13.32 -29.71
CA ILE A 77 -15.02 -13.55 -30.19
C ILE A 77 -14.41 -14.79 -29.51
N LEU A 78 -14.49 -14.90 -28.19
CA LEU A 78 -13.97 -16.06 -27.46
C LEU A 78 -14.65 -17.37 -27.91
N ALA A 79 -15.97 -17.37 -28.08
CA ALA A 79 -16.70 -18.52 -28.58
C ALA A 79 -16.27 -18.89 -30.01
N GLY A 80 -16.03 -17.90 -30.88
CA GLY A 80 -15.51 -18.12 -32.23
C GLY A 80 -14.08 -18.67 -32.25
N ILE A 81 -13.21 -18.22 -31.34
CA ILE A 81 -11.88 -18.81 -31.12
C ILE A 81 -12.04 -20.27 -30.71
N GLU A 82 -12.79 -20.55 -29.64
CA GLU A 82 -12.97 -21.90 -29.10
C GLU A 82 -13.60 -22.87 -30.12
N ALA A 83 -14.52 -22.38 -30.96
CA ALA A 83 -15.15 -23.15 -32.04
C ALA A 83 -14.33 -23.20 -33.34
N ARG A 84 -13.17 -22.51 -33.40
CA ARG A 84 -12.32 -22.39 -34.60
C ARG A 84 -13.04 -21.79 -35.83
N THR A 85 -14.00 -20.90 -35.59
CA THR A 85 -14.77 -20.22 -36.65
C THR A 85 -14.24 -18.83 -36.97
N ILE A 86 -13.35 -18.28 -36.14
CA ILE A 86 -12.72 -16.98 -36.34
C ILE A 86 -11.38 -17.13 -37.04
N ALA A 87 -11.09 -16.33 -38.07
CA ALA A 87 -9.78 -16.34 -38.73
C ALA A 87 -8.79 -15.45 -37.97
N ILE A 88 -7.65 -16.00 -37.54
CA ILE A 88 -6.56 -15.21 -36.94
C ILE A 88 -5.44 -15.10 -37.99
N PHE A 89 -5.11 -13.88 -38.43
CA PHE A 89 -4.14 -13.69 -39.50
C PHE A 89 -3.27 -12.43 -39.35
N PRO A 90 -2.02 -12.43 -39.87
CA PRO A 90 -1.31 -13.59 -40.42
C PRO A 90 -1.00 -14.65 -39.34
N GLU A 91 -0.87 -15.91 -39.75
CA GLU A 91 -0.46 -16.98 -38.83
C GLU A 91 1.04 -16.79 -38.49
N PRO A 92 1.40 -16.61 -37.20
CA PRO A 92 2.78 -16.47 -36.78
C PRO A 92 3.54 -17.79 -36.90
N MET A 93 4.84 -17.71 -37.18
CA MET A 93 5.72 -18.87 -37.27
C MET A 93 5.97 -19.47 -35.89
N LYS A 94 6.28 -20.78 -35.86
CA LYS A 94 6.59 -21.51 -34.63
C LYS A 94 7.73 -20.84 -33.85
N GLU A 95 8.77 -20.40 -34.54
CA GLU A 95 9.94 -19.74 -33.95
C GLU A 95 9.57 -18.41 -33.27
N GLU A 96 8.64 -17.65 -33.86
CA GLU A 96 8.13 -16.40 -33.28
C GLU A 96 7.35 -16.65 -31.99
N MET A 97 6.52 -17.70 -31.98
CA MET A 97 5.74 -18.10 -30.80
C MET A 97 6.62 -18.59 -29.66
N ILE A 98 7.62 -19.43 -29.97
CA ILE A 98 8.60 -19.90 -28.99
C ILE A 98 9.42 -18.73 -28.43
N GLY A 99 9.93 -17.85 -29.31
CA GLY A 99 10.72 -16.70 -28.90
C GLY A 99 9.95 -15.70 -28.05
N PHE A 100 8.67 -15.50 -28.35
CA PHE A 100 7.82 -14.53 -27.65
C PHE A 100 7.29 -15.03 -26.29
N TRP A 101 6.96 -16.32 -26.15
CA TRP A 101 6.31 -16.83 -24.94
C TRP A 101 7.26 -17.15 -23.77
N GLY A 102 8.53 -17.45 -24.04
CA GLY A 102 9.57 -17.65 -23.03
C GLY A 102 9.15 -18.59 -21.87
N ASP A 103 9.44 -18.20 -20.62
CA ASP A 103 9.12 -18.97 -19.41
C ASP A 103 7.68 -18.80 -18.90
N THR A 104 6.90 -17.85 -19.43
CA THR A 104 5.60 -17.46 -18.85
C THR A 104 4.43 -18.31 -19.36
N ARG A 105 4.52 -18.82 -20.59
CA ARG A 105 3.69 -19.89 -21.14
C ARG A 105 4.55 -20.74 -22.05
N ARG A 106 4.53 -22.06 -21.87
CA ARG A 106 5.32 -22.96 -22.71
C ARG A 106 4.52 -23.27 -23.97
N TYR A 107 5.14 -23.06 -25.14
CA TYR A 107 4.65 -23.63 -26.40
C TYR A 107 4.52 -25.14 -26.23
N ASP A 108 3.39 -25.71 -26.64
CA ASP A 108 3.14 -27.14 -26.53
C ASP A 108 3.51 -27.83 -27.86
N ASP A 109 4.65 -28.52 -27.87
CA ASP A 109 5.12 -29.29 -29.03
C ASP A 109 4.21 -30.48 -29.36
N SER A 110 3.26 -30.87 -28.49
CA SER A 110 2.33 -31.96 -28.73
C SER A 110 1.11 -31.58 -29.60
N ILE A 111 0.90 -30.28 -29.85
CA ILE A 111 -0.21 -29.76 -30.66
C ILE A 111 0.31 -28.94 -31.85
N SER A 112 -0.56 -28.66 -32.82
CA SER A 112 -0.18 -27.89 -34.02
C SER A 112 0.14 -26.43 -33.68
N ASN A 113 0.85 -25.75 -34.58
CA ASN A 113 1.14 -24.31 -34.47
C ASN A 113 -0.14 -23.47 -34.36
N VAL A 114 -1.11 -23.77 -35.23
CA VAL A 114 -2.46 -23.20 -35.19
C VAL A 114 -3.11 -23.42 -33.83
N GLU A 115 -3.06 -24.63 -33.28
CA GLU A 115 -3.73 -24.93 -32.01
C GLU A 115 -3.09 -24.20 -30.81
N ASN A 116 -1.77 -24.04 -30.84
CA ASN A 116 -1.05 -23.17 -29.91
C ASN A 116 -1.54 -21.71 -30.05
N LEU A 117 -1.65 -21.18 -31.27
CA LEU A 117 -2.09 -19.81 -31.53
C LEU A 117 -3.49 -19.55 -30.97
N TYR A 118 -4.45 -20.44 -31.26
CA TYR A 118 -5.82 -20.29 -30.78
C TYR A 118 -5.92 -20.42 -29.26
N SER A 119 -5.13 -21.31 -28.65
CA SER A 119 -5.05 -21.44 -27.19
C SER A 119 -4.52 -20.15 -26.54
N TYR A 120 -3.51 -19.55 -27.16
CA TYR A 120 -2.95 -18.27 -26.72
C TYR A 120 -3.95 -17.12 -26.89
N ALA A 121 -4.58 -17.00 -28.07
CA ALA A 121 -5.59 -16.01 -28.36
C ALA A 121 -6.76 -16.10 -27.38
N ALA A 122 -7.31 -17.29 -27.15
CA ALA A 122 -8.39 -17.51 -26.19
C ALA A 122 -8.02 -16.98 -24.80
N ALA A 123 -6.79 -17.24 -24.37
CA ALA A 123 -6.33 -16.82 -23.06
C ALA A 123 -6.07 -15.29 -22.96
N CYS A 124 -5.67 -14.63 -24.05
CA CYS A 124 -5.61 -13.17 -24.15
C CYS A 124 -7.02 -12.53 -24.12
N ILE A 125 -7.98 -13.08 -24.87
CA ILE A 125 -9.37 -12.61 -24.87
C ILE A 125 -10.01 -12.81 -23.48
N ARG A 126 -9.76 -13.95 -22.82
CA ARG A 126 -10.20 -14.18 -21.43
C ARG A 126 -9.64 -13.13 -20.47
N ARG A 127 -8.39 -12.68 -20.65
CA ARG A 127 -7.83 -11.57 -19.86
C ARG A 127 -8.60 -10.27 -20.11
N ALA A 128 -8.80 -9.87 -21.37
CA ALA A 128 -9.58 -8.67 -21.70
C ALA A 128 -11.03 -8.74 -21.18
N LEU A 129 -11.62 -9.94 -21.18
CA LEU A 129 -12.94 -10.19 -20.60
C LEU A 129 -12.94 -10.00 -19.07
N ASN A 130 -11.93 -10.52 -18.38
CA ASN A 130 -11.77 -10.33 -16.94
C ASN A 130 -11.59 -8.84 -16.60
N ASP A 131 -10.77 -8.10 -17.36
CA ASP A 131 -10.60 -6.65 -17.20
C ASP A 131 -11.95 -5.92 -17.35
N THR A 132 -12.73 -6.30 -18.37
CA THR A 132 -14.08 -5.75 -18.60
C THR A 132 -15.05 -6.08 -17.45
N ASP A 133 -15.02 -7.30 -16.92
CA ASP A 133 -15.84 -7.71 -15.78
C ASP A 133 -15.43 -7.01 -14.48
N GLU A 134 -14.14 -6.68 -14.30
CA GLU A 134 -13.66 -5.82 -13.21
C GLU A 134 -14.25 -4.41 -13.30
N GLU A 135 -14.25 -3.80 -14.48
CA GLU A 135 -14.85 -2.46 -14.68
C GLU A 135 -16.36 -2.46 -14.44
N ILE A 136 -17.08 -3.49 -14.90
CA ILE A 136 -18.51 -3.66 -14.61
C ILE A 136 -18.74 -3.82 -13.11
N TYR A 137 -17.86 -4.53 -12.41
CA TYR A 137 -17.94 -4.69 -10.96
C TYR A 137 -17.73 -3.34 -10.24
N LEU A 138 -16.73 -2.56 -10.63
CA LEU A 138 -16.50 -1.21 -10.12
C LEU A 138 -17.73 -0.32 -10.32
N LEU A 139 -18.29 -0.26 -11.52
CA LEU A 139 -19.50 0.53 -11.81
C LEU A 139 -20.74 0.13 -11.00
N ARG A 140 -20.81 -1.13 -10.55
CA ARG A 140 -21.92 -1.65 -9.75
C ARG A 140 -21.75 -1.36 -8.27
N HIS A 141 -20.55 -1.55 -7.74
CA HIS A 141 -20.32 -1.54 -6.29
C HIS A 141 -19.59 -0.28 -5.80
N TYR A 142 -18.82 0.36 -6.67
CA TYR A 142 -17.98 1.52 -6.37
C TYR A 142 -18.00 2.56 -7.51
N PRO A 143 -19.19 3.10 -7.86
CA PRO A 143 -19.31 4.04 -8.98
C PRO A 143 -18.52 5.35 -8.78
N SER A 144 -18.10 5.67 -7.55
CA SER A 144 -17.25 6.82 -7.23
C SER A 144 -15.94 6.86 -7.99
N VAL A 145 -15.41 5.70 -8.40
CA VAL A 145 -14.21 5.64 -9.24
C VAL A 145 -14.40 6.36 -10.58
N TYR A 146 -15.62 6.40 -11.09
CA TYR A 146 -15.94 6.95 -12.40
C TYR A 146 -16.41 8.41 -12.39
N TYR A 147 -16.93 8.90 -11.27
CA TYR A 147 -17.36 10.29 -11.15
C TYR A 147 -16.42 11.14 -10.30
N ASN A 148 -15.49 10.55 -9.55
CA ASN A 148 -14.47 11.34 -8.87
C ASN A 148 -13.53 12.02 -9.89
N TYR A 149 -12.93 13.12 -9.46
CA TYR A 149 -11.93 13.86 -10.22
C TYR A 149 -10.59 13.87 -9.48
N PRO A 150 -9.47 13.99 -10.22
CA PRO A 150 -8.15 14.06 -9.61
C PRO A 150 -8.03 15.25 -8.67
N ASN A 151 -7.53 15.02 -7.46
CA ASN A 151 -7.10 16.06 -6.54
C ASN A 151 -5.68 16.54 -6.91
N SER A 152 -5.26 17.69 -6.38
CA SER A 152 -3.88 18.20 -6.48
C SER A 152 -2.87 17.32 -5.77
N TYR A 153 -3.32 16.46 -4.85
CA TYR A 153 -2.46 15.57 -4.08
C TYR A 153 -1.90 14.44 -4.97
N ILE A 154 -0.57 14.43 -5.10
CA ILE A 154 0.24 13.32 -5.60
C ILE A 154 1.08 12.83 -4.41
N GLY A 155 1.06 11.53 -4.12
CA GLY A 155 1.78 10.91 -3.00
C GLY A 155 3.01 10.13 -3.45
N GLY A 156 3.84 9.72 -2.48
CA GLY A 156 5.12 9.03 -2.68
C GLY A 156 5.02 7.60 -3.21
N GLU A 157 6.14 6.87 -3.19
CA GLU A 157 6.25 5.55 -3.83
C GLU A 157 5.25 4.52 -3.28
N PHE A 158 4.57 3.82 -4.19
CA PHE A 158 3.66 2.74 -3.85
C PHE A 158 3.99 1.47 -4.64
N SER A 159 4.18 0.35 -3.92
CA SER A 159 4.32 -0.95 -4.54
C SER A 159 2.95 -1.57 -4.73
N TYR A 160 2.39 -1.40 -5.90
CA TYR A 160 1.21 -2.14 -6.29
C TYR A 160 1.54 -3.64 -6.41
N ARG A 161 0.63 -4.49 -5.95
CA ARG A 161 0.73 -5.95 -6.19
C ARG A 161 0.51 -6.26 -7.67
N TYR A 162 -0.34 -5.45 -8.31
CA TYR A 162 -0.71 -5.54 -9.71
C TYR A 162 -0.69 -4.16 -10.33
N GLU A 163 -0.29 -4.03 -11.59
CA GLU A 163 -0.52 -2.78 -12.33
C GLU A 163 -2.01 -2.41 -12.30
N ASN A 164 -2.32 -1.15 -12.01
CA ASN A 164 -3.67 -0.57 -11.99
C ASN A 164 -4.59 -1.03 -10.83
N GLU A 165 -4.07 -1.25 -9.62
CA GLU A 165 -4.96 -1.47 -8.46
C GLU A 165 -5.74 -0.20 -8.09
N VAL A 166 -7.02 -0.38 -7.80
CA VAL A 166 -7.92 0.66 -7.33
C VAL A 166 -8.10 0.54 -5.82
N LEU A 167 -7.67 1.55 -5.10
CA LEU A 167 -7.82 1.66 -3.65
C LEU A 167 -8.98 2.57 -3.31
N ILE A 168 -9.92 2.08 -2.49
CA ILE A 168 -11.18 2.77 -2.20
C ILE A 168 -11.37 2.89 -0.70
N TYR A 169 -11.62 4.10 -0.24
CA TYR A 169 -11.97 4.41 1.14
C TYR A 169 -13.14 5.40 1.15
N ASN A 170 -14.30 4.93 1.62
CA ASN A 170 -15.53 5.72 1.59
C ASN A 170 -15.80 6.29 0.17
N LYS A 171 -15.79 7.61 -0.01
CA LYS A 171 -16.02 8.32 -1.28
C LYS A 171 -14.71 8.73 -1.98
N VAL A 172 -13.55 8.31 -1.46
CA VAL A 172 -12.23 8.67 -1.96
C VAL A 172 -11.56 7.44 -2.57
N ASN A 173 -10.85 7.65 -3.68
CA ASN A 173 -10.10 6.58 -4.31
C ASN A 173 -8.65 7.00 -4.54
N ILE A 174 -7.74 6.03 -4.51
CA ILE A 174 -6.35 6.17 -4.94
C ILE A 174 -6.17 5.32 -6.19
N LEU A 175 -5.61 5.94 -7.22
CA LEU A 175 -5.20 5.29 -8.46
C LEU A 175 -3.72 5.58 -8.71
N THR A 176 -3.03 4.66 -9.37
CA THR A 176 -1.68 4.92 -9.91
C THR A 176 -1.75 6.04 -10.95
N ASP A 177 -0.72 6.88 -10.99
CA ASP A 177 -0.55 7.88 -12.04
C ASP A 177 0.24 7.34 -13.25
N GLY A 178 0.53 6.04 -13.27
CA GLY A 178 1.37 5.39 -14.28
C GLY A 178 2.88 5.50 -14.00
N MET A 179 3.27 6.17 -12.93
CA MET A 179 4.63 6.19 -12.37
C MET A 179 4.65 5.45 -11.02
N HIS A 180 5.78 5.51 -10.30
CA HIS A 180 5.88 4.94 -8.95
C HIS A 180 4.98 5.66 -7.91
N HIS A 181 4.24 6.70 -8.29
CA HIS A 181 3.41 7.50 -7.41
C HIS A 181 1.93 7.07 -7.42
N PHE A 182 1.14 7.79 -6.64
CA PHE A 182 -0.30 7.64 -6.60
C PHE A 182 -1.00 8.99 -6.56
N LYS A 183 -2.21 9.05 -7.13
CA LYS A 183 -3.04 10.25 -7.13
C LYS A 183 -4.35 10.00 -6.40
N LEU A 184 -4.77 11.00 -5.63
CA LEU A 184 -6.04 10.97 -4.92
C LEU A 184 -7.18 11.44 -5.84
N TYR A 185 -8.28 10.71 -5.84
CA TYR A 185 -9.50 11.02 -6.58
C TYR A 185 -10.65 11.28 -5.62
N VAL A 186 -11.25 12.47 -5.73
CA VAL A 186 -12.22 13.02 -4.77
C VAL A 186 -13.43 13.57 -5.49
N ASN A 187 -14.42 14.01 -4.71
CA ASN A 187 -15.61 14.71 -5.18
C ASN A 187 -15.98 15.88 -4.26
N ASP A 188 -16.99 16.66 -4.63
CA ASP A 188 -17.51 17.79 -3.84
C ASP A 188 -18.09 17.37 -2.47
N GLU A 189 -18.54 16.12 -2.33
CA GLU A 189 -19.01 15.54 -1.07
C GLU A 189 -17.86 15.01 -0.17
N THR A 190 -16.62 15.04 -0.64
CA THR A 190 -15.46 14.50 0.08
C THR A 190 -14.96 15.48 1.12
N THR A 191 -14.87 15.05 2.38
CA THR A 191 -14.35 15.89 3.46
C THR A 191 -12.82 15.88 3.53
N ALA A 192 -12.22 16.87 4.18
CA ALA A 192 -10.78 16.87 4.45
C ALA A 192 -10.34 15.68 5.31
N VAL A 193 -11.23 15.19 6.18
CA VAL A 193 -11.00 14.01 7.02
C VAL A 193 -10.91 12.76 6.14
N ASP A 194 -11.85 12.55 5.21
CA ASP A 194 -11.82 11.36 4.33
C ASP A 194 -10.51 11.28 3.53
N LYS A 195 -10.02 12.43 3.02
CA LYS A 195 -8.74 12.53 2.30
C LYS A 195 -7.55 12.19 3.18
N ARG A 196 -7.56 12.67 4.43
CA ARG A 196 -6.46 12.44 5.37
C ARG A 196 -6.44 11.00 5.86
N SER A 197 -7.60 10.42 6.14
CA SER A 197 -7.74 9.07 6.68
C SER A 197 -7.17 8.02 5.73
N ILE A 198 -7.48 8.07 4.43
CA ILE A 198 -6.88 7.15 3.46
C ILE A 198 -5.35 7.30 3.39
N LEU A 199 -4.82 8.53 3.44
CA LEU A 199 -3.37 8.75 3.46
C LEU A 199 -2.71 8.23 4.74
N ASN A 200 -3.36 8.37 5.89
CA ASN A 200 -2.83 7.86 7.14
C ASN A 200 -2.88 6.33 7.24
N ILE A 201 -3.91 5.70 6.64
CA ILE A 201 -3.97 4.24 6.49
C ILE A 201 -2.74 3.76 5.73
N PHE A 202 -2.40 4.43 4.62
CA PHE A 202 -1.22 4.06 3.83
C PHE A 202 0.08 4.31 4.59
N ALA A 203 0.21 5.46 5.27
CA ALA A 203 1.41 5.74 6.06
C ALA A 203 1.60 4.68 7.17
N PHE A 204 0.49 4.29 7.81
CA PHE A 204 0.48 3.19 8.77
C PHE A 204 0.95 1.88 8.14
N LEU A 205 0.33 1.43 7.04
CA LEU A 205 0.65 0.15 6.42
C LEU A 205 2.08 0.11 5.85
N ASN A 206 2.54 1.21 5.25
CA ASN A 206 3.87 1.31 4.64
C ASN A 206 4.98 1.48 5.69
N GLY A 207 4.65 2.04 6.86
CA GLY A 207 5.67 2.43 7.83
C GLY A 207 6.49 3.64 7.39
N CYS A 208 6.02 4.39 6.39
CA CYS A 208 6.67 5.60 5.90
C CYS A 208 5.67 6.77 5.89
N PRO A 209 6.11 8.00 6.15
CA PRO A 209 5.22 9.16 6.07
C PRO A 209 4.81 9.45 4.62
N ASN A 210 3.62 10.02 4.47
CA ASN A 210 3.09 10.55 3.22
C ASN A 210 3.16 12.08 3.22
N PHE A 211 3.59 12.65 2.10
CA PHE A 211 3.65 14.10 1.89
C PHE A 211 2.76 14.53 0.73
N GLU A 212 2.10 15.66 0.91
CA GLU A 212 1.46 16.36 -0.19
C GLU A 212 2.54 17.03 -1.03
N PHE A 213 2.69 16.58 -2.27
CA PHE A 213 3.56 17.26 -3.22
C PHE A 213 2.98 18.63 -3.59
N LEU A 214 3.81 19.65 -3.41
CA LEU A 214 3.53 21.04 -3.78
C LEU A 214 3.63 21.22 -5.30
N ASN A 215 3.12 22.33 -5.82
CA ASN A 215 3.34 22.67 -7.24
C ASN A 215 4.83 22.86 -7.59
N ASN A 216 5.69 23.05 -6.59
CA ASN A 216 7.13 23.20 -6.77
C ASN A 216 7.82 21.83 -6.74
N THR A 217 8.11 21.28 -7.92
CA THR A 217 8.78 19.99 -8.10
C THR A 217 10.15 19.93 -7.43
N HIS A 218 10.91 21.03 -7.38
CA HIS A 218 12.22 21.06 -6.74
C HIS A 218 12.14 20.95 -5.22
N VAL A 219 11.13 21.56 -4.60
CA VAL A 219 10.86 21.39 -3.17
C VAL A 219 10.41 19.97 -2.88
N ASN A 220 9.55 19.39 -3.71
CA ASN A 220 9.11 18.01 -3.56
C ASN A 220 10.28 17.03 -3.63
N GLN A 221 11.17 17.19 -4.60
CA GLN A 221 12.38 16.37 -4.72
C GLN A 221 13.23 16.46 -3.45
N LYS A 222 13.44 17.67 -2.92
CA LYS A 222 14.19 17.86 -1.67
C LYS A 222 13.52 17.23 -0.45
N LEU A 223 12.18 17.28 -0.37
CA LEU A 223 11.42 16.63 0.70
C LEU A 223 11.50 15.12 0.56
N ASP A 224 11.34 14.60 -0.66
CA ASP A 224 11.44 13.18 -0.97
C ASP A 224 12.85 12.65 -0.63
N ASP A 225 13.91 13.30 -1.11
CA ASP A 225 15.31 12.98 -0.80
C ASP A 225 15.59 13.00 0.72
N LEU A 226 14.96 13.93 1.45
CA LEU A 226 15.11 14.02 2.90
C LEU A 226 14.44 12.84 3.58
N TYR A 227 13.17 12.54 3.27
CA TYR A 227 12.39 11.54 3.99
C TYR A 227 12.58 10.11 3.49
N GLN A 228 13.06 9.87 2.26
CA GLN A 228 13.47 8.54 1.80
C GLN A 228 14.64 7.97 2.62
N LYS A 229 15.43 8.85 3.25
CA LYS A 229 16.52 8.45 4.14
C LYS A 229 16.07 8.09 5.54
N PHE A 230 14.79 8.32 5.87
CA PHE A 230 14.28 8.10 7.22
C PHE A 230 13.03 7.23 7.24
N ASP A 231 13.16 6.04 7.81
CA ASP A 231 12.07 5.07 7.91
C ASP A 231 12.04 4.37 9.29
N LEU A 232 11.20 3.35 9.44
CA LEU A 232 11.11 2.59 10.71
C LEU A 232 12.38 1.83 11.07
N LEU A 233 13.27 1.57 10.12
CA LEU A 233 14.51 0.82 10.30
C LEU A 233 15.63 1.67 10.89
N ASP A 234 15.47 3.00 10.99
CA ASP A 234 16.41 3.89 11.67
C ASP A 234 16.46 3.74 13.20
N CYS A 235 15.70 2.79 13.76
CA CYS A 235 15.90 2.38 15.13
C CYS A 235 17.31 1.77 15.29
N ILE A 236 18.19 2.37 16.10
CA ILE A 236 19.60 1.93 16.29
C ILE A 236 19.74 0.42 16.52
N ARG A 237 18.82 -0.17 17.29
CA ARG A 237 18.80 -1.60 17.63
C ARG A 237 18.55 -2.53 16.44
N LEU A 238 17.95 -2.03 15.36
CA LEU A 238 17.72 -2.76 14.12
C LEU A 238 18.88 -2.62 13.14
N ARG A 239 19.75 -1.62 13.35
CA ARG A 239 20.97 -1.42 12.59
C ARG A 239 22.07 -2.35 13.10
N HIS A 240 23.15 -2.45 12.32
CA HIS A 240 24.31 -3.23 12.72
C HIS A 240 24.89 -2.73 14.06
N PRO A 241 25.42 -3.59 14.96
CA PRO A 241 25.99 -3.14 16.23
C PRO A 241 27.10 -2.08 16.11
N ASN A 242 27.82 -2.07 14.99
CA ASN A 242 28.84 -1.07 14.67
C ASN A 242 28.31 0.06 13.77
N TYR A 243 27.00 0.27 13.63
CA TYR A 243 26.43 1.26 12.71
C TYR A 243 27.03 2.65 12.89
N LEU A 244 27.11 3.13 14.13
CA LEU A 244 27.71 4.44 14.45
C LEU A 244 29.25 4.49 14.30
N LYS A 245 29.89 3.35 14.05
CA LYS A 245 31.36 3.20 13.95
C LYS A 245 31.82 2.71 12.57
N SER A 246 30.89 2.41 11.66
CA SER A 246 31.16 1.77 10.38
C SER A 246 31.09 2.81 9.28
N ASP A 247 32.14 2.91 8.46
CA ASP A 247 32.14 3.75 7.26
C ASP A 247 31.33 3.14 6.10
N ILE A 248 30.90 1.89 6.27
CA ILE A 248 30.09 1.15 5.29
C ILE A 248 28.67 1.04 5.84
N GLU A 249 27.73 1.66 5.13
CA GLU A 249 26.30 1.49 5.37
C GLU A 249 25.80 0.18 4.77
N LYS A 250 25.03 -0.59 5.55
CA LYS A 250 24.39 -1.79 5.02
C LYS A 250 23.08 -1.40 4.32
N PRO A 251 22.88 -1.82 3.06
CA PRO A 251 21.63 -1.56 2.37
C PRO A 251 20.50 -2.39 3.01
N ILE A 252 19.66 -1.72 3.78
CA ILE A 252 18.38 -2.25 4.28
C ILE A 252 17.27 -1.30 3.84
N TYR A 253 16.15 -1.86 3.37
CA TYR A 253 15.03 -1.06 2.86
C TYR A 253 13.71 -1.70 3.26
N LEU A 254 12.74 -0.88 3.69
CA LEU A 254 11.37 -1.32 3.90
C LEU A 254 10.76 -1.79 2.58
N GLU A 255 10.11 -2.95 2.62
CA GLU A 255 9.28 -3.43 1.53
C GLU A 255 7.89 -2.86 1.71
N LEU A 256 7.43 -2.16 0.67
CA LEU A 256 6.06 -1.67 0.61
C LEU A 256 5.07 -2.86 0.66
N PRO A 257 4.00 -2.77 1.46
CA PRO A 257 3.10 -3.87 1.75
C PRO A 257 2.28 -4.25 0.51
N ILE A 258 2.17 -5.56 0.28
CA ILE A 258 1.26 -6.12 -0.72
C ILE A 258 -0.13 -6.20 -0.09
N LEU A 259 -1.05 -5.35 -0.52
CA LEU A 259 -2.42 -5.33 0.01
C LEU A 259 -3.26 -6.49 -0.58
N LYS A 260 -4.27 -6.93 0.18
CA LYS A 260 -5.17 -8.00 -0.24
C LYS A 260 -6.34 -7.46 -1.06
N ASN A 261 -6.45 -8.03 -2.24
CA ASN A 261 -7.48 -7.82 -3.22
C ASN A 261 -8.85 -8.37 -2.77
N LYS A 262 -9.91 -7.61 -3.02
CA LYS A 262 -11.28 -8.04 -2.77
C LYS A 262 -11.76 -9.00 -3.86
N CYS A 263 -12.19 -10.19 -3.46
CA CYS A 263 -12.73 -11.22 -4.37
C CYS A 263 -11.80 -11.55 -5.55
N LYS A 264 -10.48 -11.52 -5.36
CA LYS A 264 -9.45 -11.73 -6.40
C LYS A 264 -9.49 -10.71 -7.56
N ARG A 265 -10.11 -9.53 -7.36
CA ARG A 265 -10.10 -8.42 -8.32
C ARG A 265 -9.02 -7.40 -7.97
N ARG A 266 -8.56 -6.57 -8.90
CA ARG A 266 -7.62 -5.46 -8.66
C ARG A 266 -8.20 -4.28 -7.85
N ILE A 267 -8.99 -4.59 -6.82
CA ILE A 267 -9.73 -3.64 -6.00
C ILE A 267 -9.37 -3.91 -4.54
N ILE A 268 -8.95 -2.88 -3.82
CA ILE A 268 -8.72 -2.90 -2.37
C ILE A 268 -9.67 -1.89 -1.75
N THR A 269 -10.41 -2.32 -0.72
CA THR A 269 -11.43 -1.47 -0.09
C THR A 269 -11.22 -1.42 1.41
N PHE A 270 -11.26 -0.21 1.96
CA PHE A 270 -11.29 0.04 3.39
C PHE A 270 -12.64 0.67 3.74
N ASP A 271 -13.32 0.09 4.73
CA ASP A 271 -14.51 0.69 5.29
C ASP A 271 -14.14 1.92 6.14
N LYS A 272 -15.11 2.80 6.37
CA LYS A 272 -14.89 3.98 7.22
C LYS A 272 -14.55 3.52 8.64
N MET A 273 -13.51 4.12 9.21
CA MET A 273 -12.94 3.65 10.46
C MET A 273 -13.52 4.43 11.65
N PRO A 274 -13.79 3.78 12.79
CA PRO A 274 -14.36 4.45 13.95
C PRO A 274 -13.34 5.40 14.63
N HIS A 275 -12.04 5.09 14.55
CA HIS A 275 -10.99 5.82 15.25
C HIS A 275 -9.92 6.35 14.29
N GLU A 276 -10.31 7.05 13.23
CA GLU A 276 -9.39 7.62 12.22
C GLU A 276 -8.31 8.54 12.83
N GLY A 277 -8.65 9.27 13.90
CA GLY A 277 -7.72 10.20 14.57
C GLY A 277 -6.48 9.55 15.20
N ILE A 278 -6.50 8.24 15.49
CA ILE A 278 -5.29 7.56 15.98
C ILE A 278 -4.24 7.40 14.88
N LEU A 279 -4.68 7.29 13.62
CA LEU A 279 -3.80 7.16 12.47
C LEU A 279 -3.10 8.49 12.16
N ASP A 280 -3.75 9.64 12.42
CA ASP A 280 -3.13 10.97 12.36
C ASP A 280 -1.93 11.07 13.31
N LEU A 281 -2.12 10.64 14.57
CA LEU A 281 -1.07 10.67 15.59
C LEU A 281 0.11 9.75 15.22
N TYR A 282 -0.20 8.57 14.69
CA TYR A 282 0.84 7.63 14.24
C TYR A 282 1.61 8.17 13.03
N HIS A 283 0.90 8.72 12.04
CA HIS A 283 1.54 9.33 10.88
C HIS A 283 2.42 10.52 11.28
N ALA A 284 2.00 11.33 12.26
CA ALA A 284 2.85 12.40 12.80
C ALA A 284 4.14 11.87 13.44
N ALA A 285 4.10 10.69 14.08
CA ALA A 285 5.29 10.02 14.62
C ALA A 285 6.27 9.59 13.52
N LEU A 286 5.76 9.11 12.37
CA LEU A 286 6.59 8.72 11.23
C LEU A 286 7.33 9.91 10.58
N LYS A 287 6.81 11.14 10.74
CA LYS A 287 7.44 12.36 10.23
C LYS A 287 8.60 12.86 11.10
N GLN A 288 8.89 12.20 12.23
CA GLN A 288 9.93 12.62 13.15
C GLN A 288 11.21 11.84 12.92
N PHE A 289 12.28 12.55 12.54
CA PHE A 289 13.62 11.98 12.38
C PHE A 289 14.29 11.67 13.71
N GLU A 290 14.09 12.54 14.70
CA GLU A 290 14.71 12.38 16.01
C GLU A 290 13.88 11.46 16.91
N PRO A 291 14.53 10.57 17.69
CA PRO A 291 13.82 9.66 18.58
C PRO A 291 12.94 10.37 19.61
N LEU A 292 13.33 11.57 20.04
CA LEU A 292 12.63 12.31 21.09
C LEU A 292 11.25 12.80 20.62
N PRO A 293 11.12 13.61 19.55
CA PRO A 293 9.82 13.94 18.98
C PRO A 293 9.00 12.70 18.60
N ARG A 294 9.65 11.65 18.06
CA ARG A 294 8.97 10.39 17.74
C ARG A 294 8.30 9.77 18.97
N CYS A 295 9.01 9.73 20.10
CA CYS A 295 8.51 9.20 21.38
C CYS A 295 7.26 9.95 21.84
N VAL A 296 7.26 11.28 21.70
CA VAL A 296 6.10 12.13 22.04
C VAL A 296 4.87 11.72 21.24
N PHE A 297 4.97 11.59 19.92
CA PHE A 297 3.81 11.24 19.09
C PHE A 297 3.35 9.79 19.28
N LEU A 298 4.28 8.84 19.43
CA LEU A 298 3.91 7.45 19.77
C LEU A 298 3.22 7.37 21.14
N TYR A 299 3.65 8.17 22.11
CA TYR A 299 2.98 8.27 23.40
C TYR A 299 1.57 8.85 23.27
N ARG A 300 1.33 9.83 22.37
CA ARG A 300 -0.03 10.33 22.06
C ARG A 300 -0.92 9.25 21.46
N VAL A 301 -0.39 8.35 20.63
CA VAL A 301 -1.13 7.18 20.11
C VAL A 301 -1.62 6.30 21.28
N PHE A 302 -0.75 6.03 22.25
CA PHE A 302 -1.13 5.35 23.49
C PHE A 302 -2.22 6.12 24.26
N GLU A 303 -2.06 7.42 24.48
CA GLU A 303 -3.04 8.23 25.23
C GLU A 303 -4.42 8.20 24.57
N TYR A 304 -4.46 8.26 23.24
CA TYR A 304 -5.69 8.13 22.47
C TYR A 304 -6.35 6.78 22.75
N ALA A 305 -5.59 5.68 22.69
CA ALA A 305 -6.11 4.35 22.99
C ALA A 305 -6.54 4.20 24.45
N ALA A 306 -5.82 4.80 25.39
CA ALA A 306 -6.21 4.78 26.79
C ALA A 306 -7.54 5.52 27.02
N ALA A 307 -7.75 6.66 26.36
CA ALA A 307 -8.97 7.44 26.46
C ALA A 307 -10.17 6.76 25.80
N ASN A 308 -9.97 6.13 24.63
CA ASN A 308 -11.07 5.59 23.81
C ASN A 308 -11.34 4.09 24.05
N HIS A 309 -10.43 3.35 24.69
CA HIS A 309 -10.61 1.92 24.96
C HIS A 309 -10.36 1.54 26.42
N TYR A 310 -9.18 1.85 26.99
CA TYR A 310 -8.84 1.38 28.34
C TYR A 310 -9.77 1.96 29.43
N LYS A 311 -9.93 3.29 29.48
CA LYS A 311 -10.75 3.95 30.50
C LYS A 311 -12.23 3.53 30.40
N PRO A 312 -12.87 3.51 29.20
CA PRO A 312 -14.24 3.01 29.08
C PRO A 312 -14.39 1.54 29.49
N MET A 313 -13.42 0.69 29.16
CA MET A 313 -13.49 -0.75 29.42
C MET A 313 -13.32 -1.11 30.90
N PHE A 314 -12.34 -0.50 31.57
CA PHE A 314 -11.98 -0.86 32.95
C PHE A 314 -12.59 0.06 34.01
N ASN A 315 -13.03 1.25 33.62
CA ASN A 315 -13.59 2.29 34.49
C ASN A 315 -12.84 2.44 35.85
N PRO A 316 -11.51 2.66 35.83
CA PRO A 316 -10.72 2.63 37.04
C PRO A 316 -11.07 3.81 37.97
N THR A 317 -11.18 3.55 39.27
CA THR A 317 -11.46 4.59 40.28
C THR A 317 -10.40 5.70 40.30
N GLN A 318 -9.14 5.35 40.04
CA GLN A 318 -8.05 6.30 39.81
C GLN A 318 -7.22 5.84 38.61
N TYR A 319 -7.26 6.59 37.51
CA TYR A 319 -6.51 6.26 36.31
C TYR A 319 -5.01 6.49 36.49
N LYS A 320 -4.22 5.44 36.27
CA LYS A 320 -2.75 5.47 36.21
C LYS A 320 -2.28 5.07 34.81
N PRO A 321 -1.62 5.95 34.05
CA PRO A 321 -1.12 5.65 32.70
C PRO A 321 -0.22 4.41 32.65
N GLU A 322 0.58 4.18 33.68
CA GLU A 322 1.53 3.07 33.81
C GLU A 322 0.82 1.72 33.68
N ASP A 323 -0.34 1.58 34.32
CA ASP A 323 -1.12 0.34 34.32
C ASP A 323 -1.74 0.07 32.94
N ALA A 324 -2.15 1.13 32.22
CA ALA A 324 -2.63 1.03 30.84
C ALA A 324 -1.50 0.69 29.85
N ILE A 325 -0.29 1.24 30.07
CA ILE A 325 0.89 0.91 29.27
C ILE A 325 1.24 -0.57 29.45
N GLU A 326 1.30 -1.07 30.69
CA GLU A 326 1.57 -2.48 30.98
C GLU A 326 0.52 -3.40 30.34
N TYR A 327 -0.76 -3.05 30.46
CA TYR A 327 -1.85 -3.77 29.83
C TYR A 327 -1.65 -3.90 28.31
N TYR A 328 -1.42 -2.78 27.62
CA TYR A 328 -1.26 -2.80 26.17
C TYR A 328 0.03 -3.47 25.73
N LEU A 329 1.15 -3.26 26.44
CA LEU A 329 2.43 -3.87 26.10
C LEU A 329 2.36 -5.40 26.15
N ASN A 330 1.75 -5.96 27.20
CA ASN A 330 1.62 -7.40 27.35
C ASN A 330 0.82 -8.03 26.19
N LEU A 331 -0.26 -7.37 25.76
CA LEU A 331 -1.05 -7.82 24.62
C LEU A 331 -0.28 -7.64 23.30
N ALA A 332 0.38 -6.51 23.12
CA ALA A 332 1.09 -6.19 21.89
C ALA A 332 2.30 -7.12 21.64
N LEU A 333 3.00 -7.56 22.70
CA LEU A 333 4.11 -8.52 22.59
C LEU A 333 3.67 -9.88 22.03
N THR A 334 2.41 -10.28 22.21
CA THR A 334 1.85 -11.53 21.69
C THR A 334 1.05 -11.35 20.40
N TYR A 335 0.58 -10.13 20.11
CA TYR A 335 -0.24 -9.81 18.94
C TYR A 335 0.49 -9.88 17.59
N ASN A 336 -0.10 -10.43 16.55
CA ASN A 336 0.52 -10.46 15.21
C ASN A 336 -0.11 -9.42 14.27
N PRO A 337 0.42 -8.18 14.21
CA PRO A 337 -0.15 -7.12 13.36
C PRO A 337 -0.02 -7.46 11.87
N ASN A 338 -0.57 -6.61 11.00
CA ASN A 338 -0.23 -6.66 9.58
C ASN A 338 1.29 -6.67 9.42
N PRO A 339 1.84 -7.60 8.62
CA PRO A 339 3.28 -7.65 8.42
C PRO A 339 3.77 -6.39 7.74
N LEU A 340 4.91 -5.90 8.21
CA LEU A 340 5.78 -4.99 7.48
C LEU A 340 7.09 -5.74 7.25
N TYR A 341 7.55 -5.80 6.02
CA TYR A 341 8.78 -6.50 5.67
C TYR A 341 9.89 -5.50 5.36
N TYR A 342 11.13 -5.94 5.51
CA TYR A 342 12.29 -5.23 4.98
C TYR A 342 13.27 -6.22 4.38
N MET A 343 13.96 -5.80 3.34
CA MET A 343 15.05 -6.55 2.74
C MET A 343 16.38 -6.10 3.35
N ASP A 344 17.13 -7.06 3.88
CA ASP A 344 18.52 -6.88 4.25
C ASP A 344 19.37 -7.51 3.14
N PHE A 345 20.04 -6.67 2.35
CA PHE A 345 20.89 -7.13 1.26
C PHE A 345 22.25 -7.68 1.76
N GLY A 346 22.54 -7.57 3.06
CA GLY A 346 23.75 -8.09 3.66
C GLY A 346 25.01 -7.33 3.24
N SER A 347 26.13 -8.07 3.21
CA SER A 347 27.40 -7.65 2.60
C SER A 347 27.67 -8.51 1.38
N GLU A 348 28.71 -8.22 0.59
CA GLU A 348 29.08 -8.97 -0.64
C GLU A 348 29.08 -10.51 -0.50
N LYS A 349 29.23 -11.05 0.72
CA LYS A 349 29.31 -12.48 1.02
C LYS A 349 28.01 -13.09 1.58
N ALA A 350 26.98 -12.30 1.86
CA ALA A 350 25.73 -12.76 2.47
C ALA A 350 24.55 -12.61 1.49
N LYS A 351 23.70 -13.64 1.41
CA LYS A 351 22.51 -13.58 0.56
C LYS A 351 21.49 -12.59 1.13
N PRO A 352 20.76 -11.86 0.27
CA PRO A 352 19.66 -11.02 0.70
C PRO A 352 18.62 -11.82 1.49
N LYS A 353 18.10 -11.23 2.57
CA LYS A 353 17.11 -11.85 3.45
C LYS A 353 15.96 -10.89 3.72
N LEU A 354 14.76 -11.42 3.56
CA LEU A 354 13.52 -10.72 3.89
C LEU A 354 13.15 -11.01 5.36
N TYR A 355 12.98 -9.96 6.15
CA TYR A 355 12.59 -10.05 7.55
C TYR A 355 11.25 -9.38 7.80
N ASN A 356 10.46 -9.93 8.73
CA ASN A 356 9.28 -9.24 9.25
C ASN A 356 9.71 -8.28 10.36
N PHE A 357 9.54 -6.99 10.12
CA PHE A 357 9.90 -5.90 11.02
C PHE A 357 9.38 -6.13 12.44
N PHE A 358 8.11 -6.47 12.62
CA PHE A 358 7.52 -6.65 13.96
C PHE A 358 8.03 -7.90 14.69
N THR A 359 8.45 -8.92 13.94
CA THR A 359 9.08 -10.08 14.56
C THR A 359 10.42 -9.69 15.18
N ILE A 360 11.23 -8.92 14.46
CA ILE A 360 12.52 -8.42 14.94
C ILE A 360 12.31 -7.41 16.07
N LEU A 361 11.36 -6.48 15.91
CA LEU A 361 11.06 -5.45 16.91
C LEU A 361 10.66 -6.05 18.26
N LYS A 362 9.86 -7.13 18.25
CA LYS A 362 9.50 -7.86 19.48
C LYS A 362 10.66 -8.60 20.13
N LEU A 363 11.60 -9.12 19.34
CA LEU A 363 12.82 -9.73 19.88
C LEU A 363 13.69 -8.67 20.56
N GLU A 364 13.85 -7.50 19.93
CA GLU A 364 14.57 -6.37 20.52
C GLU A 364 13.86 -5.84 21.77
N ALA A 365 12.53 -5.74 21.76
CA ALA A 365 11.75 -5.36 22.94
C ALA A 365 12.02 -6.28 24.14
N LYS A 366 12.06 -7.60 23.93
CA LYS A 366 12.38 -8.55 25.01
C LYS A 366 13.78 -8.33 25.58
N LYS A 367 14.79 -8.13 24.71
CA LYS A 367 16.16 -7.81 25.14
C LYS A 367 16.20 -6.51 25.96
N ILE A 368 15.48 -5.48 25.53
CA ILE A 368 15.39 -4.20 26.25
C ILE A 368 14.79 -4.41 27.66
N LEU A 369 13.72 -5.22 27.76
CA LEU A 369 13.09 -5.51 29.05
C LEU A 369 14.05 -6.28 29.98
N ASP A 370 14.78 -7.25 29.45
CA ASP A 370 15.80 -7.99 30.20
C ASP A 370 16.93 -7.06 30.67
N GLU A 371 17.43 -6.18 29.80
CA GLU A 371 18.44 -5.18 30.14
C GLU A 371 17.96 -4.23 31.25
N TRP A 372 16.72 -3.74 31.15
CA TRP A 372 16.12 -2.88 32.16
C TRP A 372 15.95 -3.57 33.51
N SER A 373 15.59 -4.86 33.53
CA SER A 373 15.49 -5.63 34.78
C SER A 373 16.83 -5.84 35.49
N ASN A 374 17.95 -5.75 34.76
CA ASN A 374 19.30 -5.94 35.30
C ASN A 374 20.04 -4.60 35.55
N ALA A 375 19.48 -3.48 35.11
CA ALA A 375 20.12 -2.18 35.25
C ALA A 375 19.92 -1.59 36.66
N PRO A 376 20.98 -1.13 37.35
CA PRO A 376 20.94 -0.72 38.77
C PRO A 376 19.88 0.33 39.17
N PHE A 377 19.36 1.12 38.21
CA PHE A 377 18.33 2.13 38.44
C PHE A 377 16.94 1.73 37.91
N LEU A 378 16.90 1.04 36.77
CA LEU A 378 15.64 0.69 36.10
C LEU A 378 15.01 -0.57 36.68
N SER A 379 15.80 -1.46 37.28
CA SER A 379 15.32 -2.71 37.89
C SER A 379 14.31 -2.47 39.03
N ASN A 380 14.37 -1.30 39.67
CA ASN A 380 13.46 -0.91 40.76
C ASN A 380 12.17 -0.22 40.26
N LYS A 381 11.97 -0.10 38.94
CA LYS A 381 10.82 0.56 38.32
C LYS A 381 10.01 -0.44 37.51
N ARG A 382 8.69 -0.23 37.48
CA ARG A 382 7.86 -1.01 36.54
C ARG A 382 8.06 -0.50 35.12
N THR A 383 7.91 -1.38 34.13
CA THR A 383 8.03 -1.01 32.71
C THR A 383 7.06 0.12 32.34
N GLY A 384 5.83 0.09 32.84
CA GLY A 384 4.85 1.15 32.63
C GLY A 384 5.34 2.50 33.14
N GLU A 385 6.02 2.52 34.30
CA GLU A 385 6.61 3.72 34.90
C GLU A 385 7.79 4.25 34.07
N ILE A 386 8.68 3.37 33.58
CA ILE A 386 9.82 3.75 32.74
C ILE A 386 9.33 4.43 31.45
N ILE A 387 8.38 3.80 30.75
CA ILE A 387 7.81 4.34 29.51
C ILE A 387 7.06 5.65 29.79
N TYR A 388 6.24 5.68 30.84
CA TYR A 388 5.48 6.86 31.23
C TYR A 388 6.37 8.06 31.57
N LEU A 389 7.38 7.87 32.42
CA LEU A 389 8.31 8.95 32.79
C LEU A 389 9.06 9.46 31.56
N THR A 390 9.47 8.57 30.66
CA THR A 390 10.15 8.99 29.42
C THR A 390 9.18 9.72 28.50
N GLY A 391 8.05 9.12 28.13
CA GLY A 391 7.05 9.71 27.23
C GLY A 391 6.45 11.01 27.77
N ARG A 392 5.99 11.04 29.03
CA ARG A 392 5.34 12.20 29.65
C ARG A 392 6.32 13.33 29.94
N ASN A 393 7.49 13.08 30.53
CA ASN A 393 8.42 14.17 30.89
C ASN A 393 8.85 14.96 29.64
N PHE A 394 8.95 14.32 28.48
CA PHE A 394 9.28 15.03 27.25
C PHE A 394 8.07 15.71 26.59
N THR A 395 6.84 15.18 26.73
CA THR A 395 5.63 15.90 26.30
C THR A 395 5.31 17.15 27.15
N ALA A 396 5.66 17.13 28.45
CA ALA A 396 5.31 18.18 29.41
C ALA A 396 6.45 19.17 29.67
N HIS A 397 7.71 18.78 29.44
CA HIS A 397 8.89 19.57 29.76
C HIS A 397 9.88 19.65 28.59
N GLY A 398 9.46 20.26 27.49
CA GLY A 398 10.35 21.20 26.80
C GLY A 398 10.64 22.36 27.76
N ALA A 399 11.46 22.13 28.80
CA ALA A 399 11.51 23.01 29.95
C ALA A 399 12.14 24.36 29.59
N SER A 400 11.30 25.38 29.45
CA SER A 400 11.62 26.77 29.73
C SER A 400 12.07 26.92 31.19
N GLY A 401 13.30 27.39 31.42
CA GLY A 401 13.83 27.76 32.74
C GLY A 401 15.35 27.56 32.88
N VAL A 402 15.94 28.13 33.93
CA VAL A 402 17.41 28.19 34.25
C VAL A 402 18.10 26.82 34.39
N ARG A 403 17.38 25.70 34.18
CA ARG A 403 17.90 24.32 34.12
C ARG A 403 17.96 23.73 32.69
N GLY A 404 17.61 24.51 31.67
CA GLY A 404 17.61 24.10 30.26
C GLY A 404 18.98 23.63 29.74
N GLU A 405 20.08 24.09 30.35
CA GLU A 405 21.44 23.64 30.02
C GLU A 405 21.66 22.13 30.23
N ARG A 406 20.93 21.49 31.16
CA ARG A 406 20.99 20.02 31.33
C ARG A 406 20.26 19.24 30.23
N ASN A 407 19.29 19.87 29.55
CA ASN A 407 18.59 19.27 28.41
C ASN A 407 19.37 19.42 27.10
N MET A 408 20.27 20.40 27.02
CA MET A 408 21.18 20.59 25.87
C MET A 408 22.35 19.60 25.86
N GLN A 409 22.67 18.98 27.00
CA GLN A 409 23.65 17.89 27.08
C GLN A 409 22.96 16.56 26.75
N TYR A 410 22.60 16.41 25.49
CA TYR A 410 22.07 15.16 24.97
C TYR A 410 23.22 14.16 24.83
N ASP A 411 23.41 13.32 25.85
CA ASP A 411 24.35 12.19 25.75
C ASP A 411 23.78 11.17 24.74
N TYR A 412 24.34 11.18 23.53
CA TYR A 412 24.00 10.26 22.46
C TYR A 412 24.23 8.79 22.84
N ASP A 413 25.13 8.50 23.79
CA ASP A 413 25.41 7.13 24.19
C ASP A 413 24.37 6.59 25.20
N LYS A 414 23.83 7.45 26.08
CA LYS A 414 22.92 7.01 27.17
C LYS A 414 21.47 7.45 27.00
N ASN A 415 21.22 8.74 26.77
CA ASN A 415 19.86 9.28 26.72
C ASN A 415 19.18 8.93 25.38
N TYR A 416 19.92 9.02 24.27
CA TYR A 416 19.40 8.66 22.95
C TYR A 416 19.03 7.18 22.88
N LEU A 417 19.90 6.29 23.35
CA LEU A 417 19.64 4.84 23.36
C LEU A 417 18.42 4.49 24.22
N HIS A 418 18.28 5.10 25.40
CA HIS A 418 17.12 4.89 26.27
C HIS A 418 15.81 5.33 25.60
N ILE A 419 15.79 6.49 24.96
CA ILE A 419 14.61 6.99 24.24
C ILE A 419 14.30 6.12 23.02
N ASN A 420 15.32 5.67 22.29
CA ASN A 420 15.15 4.71 21.20
C ASN A 420 14.55 3.39 21.69
N ASN A 421 14.99 2.89 22.85
CA ASN A 421 14.42 1.69 23.47
C ASN A 421 12.93 1.88 23.84
N VAL A 422 12.57 3.06 24.36
CA VAL A 422 11.16 3.40 24.63
C VAL A 422 10.34 3.50 23.34
N ASN A 423 10.89 4.07 22.26
CA ASN A 423 10.24 4.10 20.95
C ASN A 423 9.91 2.70 20.43
N ILE A 424 10.82 1.74 20.60
CA ILE A 424 10.58 0.34 20.17
C ILE A 424 9.36 -0.25 20.89
N LEU A 425 9.24 -0.05 22.20
CA LEU A 425 8.11 -0.54 22.98
C LEU A 425 6.81 0.19 22.62
N LEU A 426 6.87 1.52 22.45
CA LEU A 426 5.71 2.32 22.05
C LEU A 426 5.27 2.03 20.61
N GLU A 427 6.17 1.71 19.70
CA GLU A 427 5.86 1.31 18.32
C GLU A 427 5.07 -0.01 18.31
N ILE A 428 5.49 -0.99 19.11
CA ILE A 428 4.74 -2.26 19.29
C ILE A 428 3.35 -1.99 19.85
N ILE A 429 3.23 -1.14 20.87
CA ILE A 429 1.93 -0.73 21.44
C ILE A 429 1.07 -0.04 20.38
N ALA A 430 1.62 0.96 19.68
CA ALA A 430 0.92 1.74 18.66
C ALA A 430 0.31 0.83 17.59
N ARG A 431 1.10 -0.09 17.06
CA ARG A 431 0.66 -1.07 16.05
C ARG A 431 -0.50 -1.94 16.53
N TYR A 432 -0.42 -2.40 17.78
CA TYR A 432 -1.50 -3.16 18.39
C TYR A 432 -2.77 -2.34 18.57
N VAL A 433 -2.67 -1.15 19.19
CA VAL A 433 -3.86 -0.37 19.56
C VAL A 433 -4.57 0.23 18.34
N ILE A 434 -3.84 0.55 17.27
CA ILE A 434 -4.43 1.02 16.00
C ILE A 434 -5.32 -0.06 15.39
N GLU A 435 -4.86 -1.31 15.32
CA GLU A 435 -5.66 -2.43 14.81
C GLU A 435 -6.72 -2.90 15.81
N LEU A 436 -6.50 -2.71 17.11
CA LEU A 436 -7.51 -2.97 18.15
C LEU A 436 -8.73 -2.07 17.98
N LEU A 437 -8.50 -0.77 17.77
CA LEU A 437 -9.55 0.24 17.63
C LEU A 437 -10.16 0.26 16.22
N ASN A 438 -9.40 -0.10 15.19
CA ASN A 438 -9.85 -0.16 13.80
C ASN A 438 -9.71 -1.59 13.27
N PRO A 439 -10.60 -2.52 13.68
CA PRO A 439 -10.51 -3.93 13.30
C PRO A 439 -10.59 -4.16 11.78
N GLU A 440 -11.10 -3.21 11.01
CA GLU A 440 -11.14 -3.20 9.54
C GLU A 440 -9.74 -3.24 8.92
N LEU A 441 -8.72 -2.78 9.65
CA LEU A 441 -7.32 -2.88 9.23
C LEU A 441 -6.73 -4.28 9.43
N LYS A 442 -7.36 -5.17 10.19
CA LYS A 442 -6.75 -6.48 10.50
C LYS A 442 -6.63 -7.34 9.24
N ASN A 443 -5.44 -7.91 9.05
CA ASN A 443 -5.14 -8.87 7.99
C ASN A 443 -5.36 -8.35 6.56
N VAL A 444 -5.24 -7.04 6.34
CA VAL A 444 -5.35 -6.40 5.02
C VAL A 444 -4.08 -6.58 4.16
N VAL A 445 -2.94 -6.93 4.78
CA VAL A 445 -1.66 -7.17 4.09
C VAL A 445 -1.41 -8.67 3.85
N GLU A 446 -0.80 -9.00 2.72
CA GLU A 446 -0.35 -10.35 2.35
C GLU A 446 0.76 -10.83 3.29
N ARG A 447 0.59 -12.03 3.85
CA ARG A 447 1.55 -12.61 4.80
C ARG A 447 2.51 -13.58 4.11
N ARG A 448 2.18 -14.08 2.92
CA ARG A 448 3.02 -15.07 2.21
C ARG A 448 4.24 -14.37 1.62
N THR A 449 5.41 -14.66 2.18
CA THR A 449 6.70 -14.06 1.78
C THR A 449 7.13 -14.41 0.36
N VAL A 450 6.53 -15.44 -0.26
CA VAL A 450 6.82 -15.82 -1.67
C VAL A 450 6.58 -14.65 -2.64
N PHE A 451 5.50 -13.88 -2.45
CA PHE A 451 5.17 -12.76 -3.34
C PHE A 451 6.16 -11.60 -3.23
N TYR A 452 6.69 -11.37 -2.03
CA TYR A 452 7.71 -10.35 -1.80
C TYR A 452 9.05 -10.79 -2.40
N LYS A 453 9.40 -12.07 -2.29
CA LYS A 453 10.65 -12.62 -2.84
C LYS A 453 10.66 -12.71 -4.36
N GLU A 454 9.50 -12.80 -5.01
CA GLU A 454 9.38 -12.90 -6.46
C GLU A 454 10.05 -11.71 -7.18
N ARG A 455 9.92 -10.49 -6.63
CA ARG A 455 10.59 -9.28 -7.15
C ARG A 455 12.11 -9.37 -7.12
N TYR A 456 12.64 -10.14 -6.16
CA TYR A 456 14.07 -10.34 -5.96
C TYR A 456 14.55 -11.67 -6.54
N LYS A 457 13.73 -12.39 -7.30
CA LYS A 457 14.03 -13.74 -7.78
C LYS A 457 15.39 -13.78 -8.49
N GLN A 458 15.66 -12.83 -9.38
CA GLN A 458 16.96 -12.76 -10.06
C GLN A 458 18.14 -12.52 -9.12
N LEU A 459 17.99 -11.70 -8.07
CA LEU A 459 19.04 -11.43 -7.09
C LEU A 459 19.24 -12.60 -6.10
N LEU A 460 18.16 -13.31 -5.79
CA LEU A 460 18.16 -14.49 -4.93
C LEU A 460 18.66 -15.75 -5.66
N GLU A 461 18.48 -15.81 -6.99
CA GLU A 461 18.84 -16.95 -7.85
C GLU A 461 20.18 -16.77 -8.60
N LYS A 462 20.69 -15.55 -8.80
CA LYS A 462 21.95 -15.26 -9.54
C LYS A 462 23.22 -15.93 -8.99
N ASN A 463 23.16 -16.61 -7.85
CA ASN A 463 24.28 -17.32 -7.24
C ASN A 463 23.93 -18.80 -7.00
N LYS A 464 23.46 -19.48 -8.05
CA LYS A 464 23.42 -20.95 -8.13
C LYS A 464 24.55 -21.48 -8.97
#